data_AF-A0A6P7GR27-F1
#
_entry.id   AF-A0A6P7GR27-F1
#
_cell.length_a   1.000
_cell.length_b   1.000
_cell.length_c   1.000
_cell.angle_alpha   90.00
_cell.angle_beta   90.00
_cell.angle_gamma   90.00
#
_symmetry.space_group_name_H-M   'P 1'
#
loop_
_entity.id
_entity.type
_entity.pdbx_description
1 polymer ?
#
loop_
_entity_poly.entity_id
_entity_poly.type
_entity_poly.pdbx_seq_one_letter_code
_entity_poly.pdbx_strand_id
1 'polypeptide(L)'
;MTREDLERTDDERRRKNRWVTDAIFCEDIQMLFVANSTRSIAIYEASGLKHEPYWLIMGVHHIIECLSYKNLYHTQSDNKLKCALFAGTSNGDVVMFKFIQPTTLLLRRKHMDRITLFYWDELKYEKIYLKIQSYKAVHNSNVEQMEYCSVENAVITCSKDPNVSLMKKYMSPNKQPYILKMRK
;
A
#
# COMPACT_ATOMS: atom_id res chain seq x y z
N MET A 1 -9.70 7.51 -7.28
CA MET A 1 -9.67 7.94 -8.69
C MET A 1 -9.75 6.69 -9.57
N THR A 2 -10.49 6.73 -10.66
CA THR A 2 -10.69 5.64 -11.63
C THR A 2 -10.40 6.14 -13.04
N ARG A 3 -10.21 5.24 -14.01
CA ARG A 3 -9.90 5.60 -15.41
C ARG A 3 -10.88 6.61 -16.00
N GLU A 4 -12.18 6.42 -15.79
CA GLU A 4 -13.23 7.32 -16.27
C GLU A 4 -13.09 8.74 -15.73
N ASP A 5 -12.45 8.92 -14.57
CA ASP A 5 -12.30 10.25 -13.99
C ASP A 5 -11.29 11.08 -14.79
N LEU A 6 -10.32 10.48 -15.48
CA LEU A 6 -9.28 11.21 -16.20
C LEU A 6 -9.85 12.14 -17.28
N GLU A 7 -10.95 11.74 -17.89
CA GLU A 7 -11.58 12.45 -19.02
C GLU A 7 -12.75 13.33 -18.59
N ARG A 8 -13.14 13.30 -17.31
CA ARG A 8 -14.33 13.98 -16.77
C ARG A 8 -14.02 15.31 -16.13
N THR A 9 -15.02 16.19 -16.10
CA THR A 9 -14.99 17.46 -15.38
C THR A 9 -15.01 17.23 -13.85
N ASP A 10 -14.51 18.19 -13.08
CA ASP A 10 -14.41 18.03 -11.62
C ASP A 10 -15.78 17.88 -10.93
N ASP A 11 -16.82 18.51 -11.46
CA ASP A 11 -18.18 18.37 -10.94
C ASP A 11 -18.76 16.97 -11.18
N GLU A 12 -18.42 16.32 -12.29
CA GLU A 12 -18.82 14.94 -12.57
C GLU A 12 -18.04 13.94 -11.71
N ARG A 13 -16.78 14.24 -11.38
CA ARG A 13 -15.96 13.43 -10.47
C ARG A 13 -16.53 13.42 -9.05
N ARG A 14 -17.02 14.58 -8.57
CA ARG A 14 -17.62 14.75 -7.23
C ARG A 14 -18.93 14.01 -7.02
N ARG A 15 -19.65 13.65 -8.09
CA ARG A 15 -20.96 12.96 -8.01
C ARG A 15 -20.89 11.47 -7.66
N LYS A 16 -19.70 10.85 -7.57
CA LYS A 16 -19.57 9.44 -7.17
C LYS A 16 -19.24 9.33 -5.68
N ASN A 17 -20.06 8.58 -4.95
CA ASN A 17 -19.82 8.18 -3.56
C ASN A 17 -18.57 7.31 -3.46
N ARG A 18 -17.42 7.95 -3.26
CA ARG A 18 -16.12 7.29 -3.05
C ARG A 18 -15.46 7.97 -1.88
N TRP A 19 -15.08 7.19 -0.89
CA TRP A 19 -14.30 7.69 0.24
C TRP A 19 -12.87 7.22 0.13
N VAL A 20 -11.96 8.09 0.57
CA VAL A 20 -10.59 7.70 0.89
C VAL A 20 -10.66 6.77 2.09
N THR A 21 -10.05 5.60 1.97
CA THR A 21 -9.99 4.62 3.07
C THR A 21 -8.76 4.87 3.92
N ASP A 22 -7.63 5.16 3.28
CA ASP A 22 -6.41 5.56 3.97
C ASP A 22 -5.48 6.38 3.07
N ALA A 23 -4.58 7.14 3.68
CA ALA A 23 -3.51 7.86 3.00
C ALA A 23 -2.24 7.90 3.87
N ILE A 24 -1.09 7.69 3.24
CA ILE A 24 0.21 7.72 3.93
C ILE A 24 1.24 8.52 3.13
N PHE A 25 1.91 9.44 3.81
CA PHE A 25 3.03 10.18 3.28
C PHE A 25 4.35 9.49 3.65
N CYS A 26 5.19 9.25 2.65
CA CYS A 26 6.49 8.61 2.78
C CYS A 26 7.58 9.66 2.54
N GLU A 27 8.08 10.25 3.63
CA GLU A 27 8.99 11.40 3.60
C GLU A 27 10.32 11.12 2.90
N ASP A 28 10.91 9.94 3.09
CA ASP A 28 12.19 9.54 2.50
C ASP A 28 12.17 9.42 0.97
N ILE A 29 11.00 9.14 0.39
CA ILE A 29 10.80 9.06 -1.06
C ILE A 29 9.94 10.20 -1.62
N GLN A 30 9.46 11.11 -0.75
CA GLN A 30 8.58 12.24 -1.09
C GLN A 30 7.33 11.81 -1.89
N MET A 31 6.68 10.73 -1.45
CA MET A 31 5.49 10.18 -2.11
C MET A 31 4.30 10.10 -1.18
N LEU A 32 3.11 10.43 -1.68
CA LEU A 32 1.84 10.26 -0.98
C LEU A 32 1.04 9.15 -1.66
N PHE A 33 0.68 8.13 -0.90
CA PHE A 33 -0.21 7.05 -1.33
C PHE A 33 -1.60 7.29 -0.80
N VAL A 34 -2.62 7.19 -1.67
CA VAL A 34 -4.02 7.39 -1.30
C VAL A 34 -4.85 6.20 -1.79
N ALA A 35 -5.33 5.40 -0.85
CA ALA A 35 -6.26 4.31 -1.10
C ALA A 35 -7.72 4.80 -1.03
N ASN A 36 -8.63 4.09 -1.70
CA ASN A 36 -10.06 4.41 -1.64
C ASN A 36 -10.95 3.17 -1.82
N SER A 37 -12.25 3.37 -1.58
CA SER A 37 -13.28 2.33 -1.66
C SER A 37 -13.49 1.71 -3.04
N THR A 38 -12.86 2.26 -4.09
CA THR A 38 -12.95 1.73 -5.47
C THR A 38 -11.81 0.79 -5.85
N ARG A 39 -11.10 0.25 -4.86
CA ARG A 39 -9.99 -0.70 -5.07
C ARG A 39 -8.89 -0.10 -5.95
N SER A 40 -8.49 1.12 -5.62
CA SER A 40 -7.43 1.84 -6.31
C SER A 40 -6.48 2.55 -5.33
N ILE A 41 -5.24 2.73 -5.77
CA ILE A 41 -4.21 3.50 -5.08
C ILE A 41 -3.74 4.60 -6.03
N ALA A 42 -3.95 5.86 -5.67
CA ALA A 42 -3.34 7.00 -6.35
C ALA A 42 -2.02 7.33 -5.64
N ILE A 43 -0.96 7.57 -6.42
CA ILE A 43 0.37 7.88 -5.91
C ILE A 43 0.77 9.25 -6.45
N TYR A 44 1.02 10.18 -5.54
CA TYR A 44 1.44 11.55 -5.84
C TYR A 44 2.91 11.72 -5.45
N GLU A 45 3.64 12.47 -6.25
CA GLU A 45 4.94 12.99 -5.87
C GLU A 45 4.73 14.33 -5.15
N ALA A 46 5.32 14.47 -3.97
CA ALA A 46 5.06 15.59 -3.07
C ALA A 46 6.09 16.72 -3.18
N SER A 47 7.24 16.48 -3.81
CA SER A 47 8.29 17.48 -4.00
C SER A 47 7.98 18.48 -5.13
N GLY A 48 7.07 18.13 -6.05
CA GLY A 48 6.68 18.98 -7.17
C GLY A 48 5.59 20.01 -6.81
N LEU A 49 5.50 21.05 -7.65
CA LEU A 49 4.42 22.05 -7.59
C LEU A 49 3.11 21.57 -8.24
N LYS A 50 3.15 20.45 -8.97
CA LYS A 50 2.00 19.90 -9.69
C LYS A 50 1.33 18.81 -8.85
N HIS A 51 0.16 19.10 -8.31
CA HIS A 51 -0.61 18.18 -7.47
C HIS A 51 -1.47 17.20 -8.29
N GLU A 52 -0.83 16.46 -9.20
CA GLU A 52 -1.47 15.38 -9.95
C GLU A 52 -0.85 14.02 -9.57
N PRO A 53 -1.62 12.93 -9.59
CA PRO A 53 -1.06 11.61 -9.38
C PRO A 53 -0.05 11.28 -10.48
N TYR A 54 1.13 10.81 -10.10
CA TYR A 54 2.08 10.22 -11.05
C TYR A 54 1.59 8.86 -11.54
N TRP A 55 1.04 8.09 -10.62
CA TRP A 55 0.57 6.73 -10.88
C TRP A 55 -0.82 6.51 -10.30
N LEU A 56 -1.60 5.69 -11.00
CA LEU A 56 -2.86 5.19 -10.50
C LEU A 56 -2.91 3.67 -10.71
N ILE A 57 -2.92 2.94 -9.60
CA ILE A 57 -3.11 1.50 -9.59
C ILE A 57 -4.61 1.23 -9.44
N MET A 58 -5.18 0.44 -10.34
CA MET A 58 -6.62 0.12 -10.37
C MET A 58 -6.88 -1.38 -10.31
N GLY A 59 -8.07 -1.74 -9.84
CA GLY A 59 -8.53 -3.13 -9.87
C GLY A 59 -7.80 -4.01 -8.85
N VAL A 60 -7.41 -3.44 -7.71
CA VAL A 60 -6.95 -4.24 -6.58
C VAL A 60 -8.06 -5.25 -6.23
N HIS A 61 -7.69 -6.46 -5.82
CA HIS A 61 -8.68 -7.53 -5.63
C HIS A 61 -9.77 -7.15 -4.61
N HIS A 62 -9.36 -6.57 -3.49
CA HIS A 62 -10.20 -6.13 -2.38
C HIS A 62 -9.98 -4.65 -2.08
N ILE A 63 -10.89 -4.04 -1.32
CA ILE A 63 -10.72 -2.66 -0.87
C ILE A 63 -9.53 -2.63 0.09
N ILE A 64 -8.66 -1.64 -0.07
CA ILE A 64 -7.56 -1.39 0.87
C ILE A 64 -8.13 -0.54 1.99
N GLU A 65 -8.06 -1.03 3.21
CA GLU A 65 -8.62 -0.38 4.40
C GLU A 65 -7.57 0.44 5.15
N CYS A 66 -6.32 -0.02 5.16
CA CYS A 66 -5.23 0.66 5.82
C CYS A 66 -3.89 0.45 5.09
N LEU A 67 -2.97 1.39 5.29
CA LEU A 67 -1.64 1.45 4.72
C LEU A 67 -0.63 1.60 5.85
N SER A 68 0.54 0.98 5.68
CA SER A 68 1.68 1.18 6.56
C SER A 68 2.96 1.15 5.75
N TYR A 69 3.98 1.86 6.20
CA TYR A 69 5.18 2.07 5.42
C TYR A 69 6.46 1.70 6.17
N LYS A 70 7.38 1.06 5.44
CA LYS A 70 8.76 0.81 5.84
C LYS A 70 9.68 1.73 5.06
N ASN A 71 10.26 2.70 5.78
CA ASN A 71 11.24 3.66 5.28
C ASN A 71 12.61 3.00 4.97
N LEU A 72 13.33 3.60 4.02
CA LEU A 72 14.67 3.25 3.56
C LEU A 72 15.72 3.11 4.67
N TYR A 73 15.69 3.97 5.68
CA TYR A 73 16.78 4.11 6.66
C TYR A 73 16.65 3.21 7.90
N HIS A 74 15.56 2.45 8.03
CA HIS A 74 15.31 1.62 9.21
C HIS A 74 16.10 0.31 9.28
N THR A 75 16.90 -0.04 8.26
CA THR A 75 17.75 -1.25 8.28
C THR A 75 19.20 -0.91 8.59
N GLN A 76 19.55 -0.90 9.88
CA GLN A 76 20.93 -0.64 10.35
C GLN A 76 21.93 -1.76 10.01
N SER A 77 21.47 -2.94 9.56
CA SER A 77 22.30 -4.16 9.53
C SER A 77 22.43 -4.83 8.16
N ASP A 78 21.80 -4.30 7.11
CA ASP A 78 21.78 -4.96 5.80
C ASP A 78 21.89 -3.89 4.73
N ASN A 79 23.03 -3.84 4.04
CA ASN A 79 23.50 -2.81 3.07
C ASN A 79 22.62 -2.67 1.80
N LYS A 80 21.35 -3.06 1.87
CA LYS A 80 20.36 -2.96 0.80
C LYS A 80 19.21 -2.12 1.30
N LEU A 81 19.10 -0.90 0.79
CA LEU A 81 17.93 -0.03 0.91
C LEU A 81 16.67 -0.86 0.60
N LYS A 82 15.81 -1.05 1.60
CA LYS A 82 14.60 -1.89 1.50
C LYS A 82 13.40 -1.07 1.97
N CYS A 83 12.75 -0.43 1.01
CA CYS A 83 11.49 0.27 1.20
C CYS A 83 10.32 -0.66 0.85
N ALA A 84 9.25 -0.62 1.65
CA ALA A 84 8.03 -1.36 1.37
C ALA A 84 6.78 -0.63 1.85
N LEU A 85 5.73 -0.67 1.03
CA LEU A 85 4.39 -0.30 1.45
C LEU A 85 3.61 -1.57 1.77
N PHE A 86 2.90 -1.58 2.88
CA PHE A 86 1.97 -2.62 3.27
C PHE A 86 0.54 -2.09 3.13
N ALA A 87 -0.36 -2.90 2.61
CA ALA A 87 -1.78 -2.60 2.48
C ALA A 87 -2.61 -3.71 3.12
N GLY A 88 -3.38 -3.36 4.15
CA GLY A 88 -4.41 -4.22 4.73
C GLY A 88 -5.71 -4.11 3.94
N THR A 89 -6.42 -5.23 3.77
CA THR A 89 -7.59 -5.30 2.89
C THR A 89 -8.88 -5.64 3.63
N SER A 90 -10.00 -5.37 2.97
CA SER A 90 -11.35 -5.68 3.45
C SER A 90 -11.61 -7.18 3.63
N ASN A 91 -10.82 -8.05 3.00
CA ASN A 91 -10.92 -9.51 3.12
C ASN A 91 -9.93 -10.10 4.14
N GLY A 92 -9.25 -9.26 4.93
CA GLY A 92 -8.30 -9.74 5.92
C GLY A 92 -6.95 -10.20 5.35
N ASP A 93 -6.66 -9.87 4.10
CA ASP A 93 -5.34 -10.06 3.50
C ASP A 93 -4.43 -8.86 3.76
N VAL A 94 -3.12 -9.10 3.78
CA VAL A 94 -2.09 -8.05 3.74
C VAL A 94 -1.28 -8.18 2.46
N VAL A 95 -1.12 -7.07 1.73
CA VAL A 95 -0.30 -7.01 0.52
C VAL A 95 0.91 -6.13 0.74
N MET A 96 2.10 -6.66 0.44
CA MET A 96 3.36 -5.94 0.51
C MET A 96 3.84 -5.56 -0.89
N PHE A 97 4.08 -4.27 -1.09
CA PHE A 97 4.71 -3.66 -2.25
C PHE A 97 6.17 -3.37 -1.90
N LYS A 98 7.08 -4.22 -2.37
CA LYS A 98 8.52 -4.04 -2.16
C LYS A 98 9.12 -3.29 -3.34
N PHE A 99 9.54 -2.06 -3.11
CA PHE A 99 10.15 -1.21 -4.13
C PHE A 99 11.64 -1.55 -4.29
N ILE A 100 12.08 -1.67 -5.54
CA ILE A 100 13.44 -2.10 -5.88
C ILE A 100 14.37 -0.90 -6.05
N GLN A 101 13.87 0.18 -6.64
CA GLN A 101 14.64 1.40 -6.94
C GLN A 101 13.94 2.67 -6.38
N PRO A 102 13.59 2.68 -5.08
CA PRO A 102 12.72 3.69 -4.48
C PRO A 102 13.26 5.13 -4.57
N THR A 103 14.58 5.32 -4.67
CA THR A 103 15.22 6.64 -4.82
C THR A 103 15.21 7.17 -6.26
N THR A 104 14.96 6.29 -7.24
CA THR A 104 14.91 6.67 -8.66
C THR A 104 13.46 6.79 -9.11
N LEU A 105 12.71 5.68 -9.06
CA LEU A 105 11.29 5.60 -9.46
C LEU A 105 10.63 4.40 -8.78
N LEU A 106 9.41 4.59 -8.28
CA LEU A 106 8.62 3.50 -7.68
C LEU A 106 8.05 2.52 -8.72
N LEU A 107 7.67 3.05 -9.90
CA LEU A 107 7.09 2.34 -11.03
C LEU A 107 7.56 2.99 -12.33
N ARG A 108 7.44 2.29 -13.48
CA ARG A 108 7.74 2.92 -14.77
C ARG A 108 6.87 4.15 -14.98
N ARG A 109 7.44 5.18 -15.61
CA ARG A 109 6.73 6.39 -16.03
C ARG A 109 6.73 6.44 -17.56
N LYS A 110 5.54 6.44 -18.17
CA LYS A 110 5.42 6.50 -19.65
C LYS A 110 5.48 7.93 -20.18
N HIS A 111 4.93 8.87 -19.42
CA HIS A 111 4.82 10.29 -19.78
C HIS A 111 5.16 11.16 -18.56
N MET A 112 5.75 12.32 -18.79
CA MET A 112 6.13 13.25 -17.72
C MET A 112 4.96 14.13 -17.28
N ASP A 113 4.01 14.37 -18.16
CA ASP A 113 2.90 15.32 -18.01
C ASP A 113 1.55 14.65 -17.73
N ARG A 114 1.50 13.32 -17.71
CA ARG A 114 0.27 12.54 -17.57
C ARG A 114 0.41 11.42 -16.55
N ILE A 115 -0.71 11.12 -15.91
CA ILE A 115 -0.87 9.99 -14.99
C ILE A 115 -0.58 8.69 -15.74
N THR A 116 0.32 7.86 -15.20
CA THR A 116 0.54 6.51 -15.71
C THR A 116 -0.40 5.53 -15.00
N LEU A 117 -1.29 4.90 -15.77
CA LEU A 117 -2.23 3.90 -15.27
C LEU A 117 -1.59 2.51 -15.21
N PHE A 118 -1.90 1.78 -14.14
CA PHE A 118 -1.60 0.35 -14.00
C PHE A 118 -2.85 -0.41 -13.55
N TYR A 119 -3.18 -1.48 -14.24
CA TYR A 119 -4.10 -2.48 -13.71
C TYR A 119 -3.33 -3.41 -12.78
N TRP A 120 -4.00 -3.89 -11.72
CA TRP A 120 -3.40 -4.78 -10.72
C TRP A 120 -2.65 -5.96 -11.34
N ASP A 121 -3.27 -6.62 -12.31
CA ASP A 121 -2.70 -7.79 -12.98
C ASP A 121 -1.48 -7.48 -13.86
N GLU A 122 -1.27 -6.21 -14.19
CA GLU A 122 -0.10 -5.76 -14.96
C GLU A 122 1.13 -5.54 -14.07
N LEU A 123 0.93 -5.33 -12.75
CA LEU A 123 2.05 -5.07 -11.83
C LEU A 123 3.04 -6.24 -11.76
N LYS A 124 2.61 -7.45 -12.10
CA LYS A 124 3.48 -8.63 -12.22
C LYS A 124 4.56 -8.50 -13.31
N TYR A 125 4.38 -7.58 -14.26
CA TYR A 125 5.35 -7.27 -15.31
C TYR A 125 6.33 -6.15 -14.91
N GLU A 126 6.07 -5.42 -13.83
CA GLU A 126 6.90 -4.30 -13.35
C GLU A 126 8.03 -4.75 -12.40
N LYS A 127 8.57 -5.96 -12.61
CA LYS A 127 9.52 -6.62 -11.69
C LYS A 127 10.86 -5.89 -11.51
N ILE A 128 11.16 -4.89 -12.35
CA ILE A 128 12.37 -4.05 -12.25
C ILE A 128 12.18 -2.93 -11.22
N TYR A 129 10.92 -2.56 -10.95
CA TYR A 129 10.55 -1.47 -10.05
C TYR A 129 9.92 -1.98 -8.75
N LEU A 130 9.09 -3.03 -8.85
CA LEU A 130 8.22 -3.48 -7.77
C LEU A 130 8.15 -5.01 -7.69
N LYS A 131 8.15 -5.55 -6.48
CA LYS A 131 7.74 -6.93 -6.18
C LYS A 131 6.53 -6.91 -5.26
N ILE A 132 5.49 -7.64 -5.62
CA ILE A 132 4.28 -7.79 -4.81
C ILE A 132 4.30 -9.15 -4.12
N GLN A 133 4.02 -9.14 -2.82
CA GLN A 133 3.80 -10.35 -2.03
C GLN A 133 2.48 -10.23 -1.28
N SER A 134 1.65 -11.26 -1.33
CA SER A 134 0.37 -11.29 -0.59
C SER A 134 0.44 -12.30 0.55
N TYR A 135 -0.01 -11.88 1.72
CA TYR A 135 -0.26 -12.74 2.88
C TYR A 135 -1.77 -12.92 2.99
N LYS A 136 -2.24 -14.08 2.57
CA LYS A 136 -3.66 -14.43 2.53
C LYS A 136 -4.17 -14.85 3.89
N ALA A 137 -5.42 -14.53 4.19
CA ALA A 137 -6.11 -14.93 5.42
C ALA A 137 -5.31 -14.59 6.69
N VAL A 138 -4.77 -13.36 6.76
CA VAL A 138 -4.11 -12.85 7.97
C VAL A 138 -5.13 -12.68 9.09
N HIS A 139 -6.32 -12.22 8.74
CA HIS A 139 -7.52 -12.19 9.58
C HIS A 139 -8.69 -12.82 8.82
N ASN A 140 -9.71 -13.33 9.53
CA ASN A 140 -10.96 -13.79 8.89
C ASN A 140 -11.95 -12.63 8.62
N SER A 141 -11.55 -11.40 8.95
CA SER A 141 -12.32 -10.17 8.76
C SER A 141 -11.37 -9.07 8.26
N ASN A 142 -11.88 -7.89 7.96
CA ASN A 142 -11.08 -6.79 7.43
C ASN A 142 -9.89 -6.43 8.34
N VAL A 143 -8.77 -6.03 7.72
CA VAL A 143 -7.63 -5.45 8.44
C VAL A 143 -7.98 -4.00 8.79
N GLU A 144 -8.27 -3.74 10.06
CA GLU A 144 -8.75 -2.42 10.52
C GLU A 144 -7.61 -1.41 10.58
N GLN A 145 -6.47 -1.81 11.14
CA GLN A 145 -5.27 -0.98 11.22
C GLN A 145 -4.02 -1.84 11.07
N MET A 146 -2.94 -1.18 10.70
CA MET A 146 -1.64 -1.81 10.55
C MET A 146 -0.52 -0.82 10.82
N GLU A 147 0.56 -1.31 11.40
CA GLU A 147 1.77 -0.54 11.66
C GLU A 147 3.02 -1.38 11.43
N TYR A 148 4.04 -0.76 10.82
CA TYR A 148 5.36 -1.35 10.68
C TYR A 148 6.26 -0.92 11.83
N CYS A 149 6.68 -1.89 12.63
CA CYS A 149 7.64 -1.70 13.71
C CYS A 149 9.07 -1.92 13.17
N SER A 150 9.84 -0.84 13.08
CA SER A 150 11.23 -0.86 12.59
C SER A 150 12.17 -1.61 13.54
N VAL A 151 12.02 -1.43 14.85
CA VAL A 151 12.87 -2.04 15.90
C VAL A 151 12.91 -3.56 15.79
N GLU A 152 11.74 -4.17 15.56
CA GLU A 152 11.63 -5.63 15.47
C GLU A 152 11.54 -6.14 14.02
N ASN A 153 11.55 -5.22 13.06
CA ASN A 153 11.32 -5.49 11.64
C ASN A 153 10.08 -6.38 11.44
N ALA A 154 8.96 -5.91 11.99
CA ALA A 154 7.69 -6.64 12.03
C ALA A 154 6.53 -5.75 11.61
N VAL A 155 5.49 -6.34 11.05
CA VAL A 155 4.21 -5.68 10.78
C VAL A 155 3.20 -6.17 11.80
N ILE A 156 2.52 -5.24 12.44
CA ILE A 156 1.45 -5.48 13.39
C ILE A 156 0.15 -5.12 12.70
N THR A 157 -0.83 -6.00 12.73
CA THR A 157 -2.17 -5.79 12.17
C THR A 157 -3.23 -6.07 13.22
N CYS A 158 -4.36 -5.39 13.13
CA CYS A 158 -5.52 -5.69 13.95
C CYS A 158 -6.80 -5.87 13.12
N SER A 159 -7.75 -6.58 13.70
CA SER A 159 -9.05 -6.86 13.13
C SER A 159 -10.09 -7.09 14.23
N LYS A 160 -11.37 -6.99 13.88
CA LYS A 160 -12.49 -7.38 14.74
C LYS A 160 -12.68 -8.91 14.82
N ASP A 161 -11.85 -9.70 14.12
CA ASP A 161 -11.84 -11.15 14.23
C ASP A 161 -11.47 -11.60 15.67
N PRO A 162 -12.34 -12.33 16.40
CA PRO A 162 -12.02 -12.82 17.74
C PRO A 162 -10.91 -13.89 17.75
N ASN A 163 -10.70 -14.60 16.64
CA ASN A 163 -9.69 -15.66 16.55
C ASN A 163 -8.29 -15.13 16.26
N VAL A 164 -8.20 -13.96 15.64
CA VAL A 164 -6.94 -13.27 15.31
C VAL A 164 -7.21 -11.77 15.43
N SER A 165 -7.32 -11.27 16.66
CA SER A 165 -7.67 -9.85 16.89
C SER A 165 -6.48 -8.94 16.64
N LEU A 166 -5.27 -9.40 17.00
CA LEU A 166 -4.02 -8.74 16.68
C LEU A 166 -3.00 -9.78 16.22
N MET A 167 -2.32 -9.50 15.11
CA MET A 167 -1.24 -10.33 14.60
C MET A 167 0.01 -9.49 14.45
N LYS A 168 1.14 -10.02 14.92
CA LYS A 168 2.47 -9.46 14.69
C LYS A 168 3.27 -10.45 13.86
N LYS A 169 3.66 -10.05 12.66
CA LYS A 169 4.43 -10.85 11.71
C LYS A 169 5.80 -10.25 11.51
N TYR A 170 6.84 -11.01 11.83
CA TYR A 170 8.21 -10.63 11.50
C TYR A 170 8.44 -10.73 10.00
N MET A 171 9.19 -9.76 9.45
CA MET A 171 9.63 -9.80 8.05
C MET A 171 10.76 -10.82 7.82
N SER A 172 11.37 -11.29 8.91
CA SER A 172 12.37 -12.36 8.86
C SER A 172 11.66 -13.71 8.80
N PRO A 173 12.01 -14.60 7.85
CA PRO A 173 11.30 -15.86 7.64
C PRO A 173 11.39 -16.83 8.83
N ASN A 174 12.38 -16.65 9.71
CA ASN A 174 12.69 -17.60 10.78
C ASN A 174 11.82 -17.41 12.04
N LYS A 175 11.09 -16.29 12.15
CA LYS A 175 10.29 -16.00 13.34
C LYS A 175 8.81 -16.22 13.06
N GLN A 176 8.19 -17.06 13.88
CA GLN A 176 6.75 -17.32 13.81
C GLN A 176 5.95 -16.06 14.15
N PRO A 177 4.76 -15.88 13.55
CA PRO A 177 3.90 -14.78 13.90
C PRO A 177 3.37 -14.93 15.34
N TYR A 178 3.20 -13.80 16.01
CA TYR A 178 2.52 -13.75 17.30
C TYR A 178 1.06 -13.37 17.08
N ILE A 179 0.14 -14.13 17.67
CA ILE A 179 -1.31 -13.92 17.53
C ILE A 179 -1.90 -13.70 18.91
N LEU A 180 -2.63 -12.60 19.06
CA LEU A 180 -3.43 -12.29 20.24
C LEU A 180 -4.91 -12.41 19.89
N LYS A 181 -5.63 -13.13 20.74
CA LYS A 181 -7.07 -13.36 20.63
C LYS A 181 -7.78 -12.57 21.72
N MET A 182 -8.88 -11.92 21.36
CA MET A 182 -9.78 -11.34 22.33
C MET A 182 -10.62 -12.46 22.96
N ARG A 183 -10.72 -12.50 24.29
CA ARG A 183 -11.74 -13.32 24.95
C ARG A 183 -13.11 -12.69 24.67
N LYS A 184 -14.07 -13.53 24.29
CA LYS A 184 -15.49 -13.16 24.29
C LYS A 184 -15.98 -12.98 25.72
#